data_AF-A0AAW9HF43-F1
#
_entry.id   AF-A0AAW9HF43-F1
#
_cell.length_a   1.000
_cell.length_b   1.000
_cell.length_c   1.000
_cell.angle_alpha   90.00
_cell.angle_beta   90.00
_cell.angle_gamma   90.00
#
_symmetry.space_group_name_H-M   'P 1'
#
loop_
_entity.id
_entity.type
_entity.pdbx_description
1 polymer ?
#
loop_
_entity_poly.entity_id
_entity_poly.type
_entity_poly.pdbx_seq_one_letter_code
_entity_poly.pdbx_strand_id
1 'polypeptide(L)'
;MTQDASEEAFAAADFYEKADGGRGPNTVGAPLGQALTRVLLANIELNAANRKLDTAVEEARASGESWSAIGRVLGMTRQGANKRFS
;
A
#
# COMPACT_ATOMS: atom_id res chain seq x y z
N MET A 1 -18.74 27.43 25.42
CA MET A 1 -17.63 27.83 24.52
C MET A 1 -16.54 26.76 24.63
N THR A 2 -16.86 25.55 24.18
CA THR A 2 -16.05 24.32 24.34
C THR A 2 -16.29 23.34 23.18
N GLN A 3 -16.84 23.84 22.06
CA GLN A 3 -17.24 23.04 20.90
C GLN A 3 -16.19 23.09 19.77
N ASP A 4 -15.19 23.96 19.90
CA ASP A 4 -14.22 24.31 18.85
C ASP A 4 -13.06 23.31 18.74
N ALA A 5 -12.52 22.86 19.88
CA ALA A 5 -11.37 21.95 19.92
C ALA A 5 -11.69 20.52 19.41
N SER A 6 -12.95 20.09 19.52
CA SER A 6 -13.38 18.77 19.03
C SER A 6 -13.60 18.75 17.52
N GLU A 7 -14.06 19.86 16.92
CA GLU A 7 -14.21 19.97 15.46
C GLU A 7 -12.86 20.13 14.78
N GLU A 8 -11.94 20.93 15.34
CA GLU A 8 -10.57 21.05 14.80
C GLU A 8 -9.79 19.73 14.87
N ALA A 9 -9.95 18.96 15.95
CA ALA A 9 -9.29 17.65 16.08
C ALA A 9 -9.84 16.63 15.07
N PHE A 10 -11.14 16.65 14.79
CA PHE A 10 -11.76 15.78 13.79
C PHE A 10 -11.43 16.22 12.36
N ALA A 11 -11.38 17.53 12.10
CA ALA A 11 -10.98 18.09 10.81
C ALA A 11 -9.49 17.83 10.52
N ALA A 12 -8.63 17.91 11.53
CA ALA A 12 -7.22 17.55 11.41
C ALA A 12 -7.07 16.04 11.09
N ALA A 13 -7.82 15.17 11.76
CA ALA A 13 -7.82 13.74 11.48
C ALA A 13 -8.28 13.41 10.04
N ASP A 14 -9.36 14.03 9.55
CA ASP A 14 -9.84 13.85 8.16
C ASP A 14 -8.85 14.42 7.13
N PHE A 15 -8.11 15.48 7.47
CA PHE A 15 -7.02 16.01 6.63
C PHE A 15 -5.84 15.04 6.52
N TYR A 16 -5.49 14.34 7.62
CA TYR A 16 -4.44 13.32 7.63
C TYR A 16 -4.79 12.05 6.85
N GLU A 17 -6.09 11.71 6.74
CA GLU A 17 -6.55 10.51 6.03
C GLU A 17 -6.59 10.68 4.50
N LYS A 18 -6.73 11.91 3.99
CA LYS A 18 -6.94 12.18 2.55
C LYS A 18 -5.72 12.62 1.75
N ALA A 19 -4.58 12.91 2.39
CA ALA A 19 -3.47 13.59 1.71
C ALA A 19 -2.74 12.77 0.62
N ASP A 20 -2.75 11.43 0.65
CA ASP A 20 -1.97 10.63 -0.32
C ASP A 20 -2.76 9.46 -0.95
N GLY A 21 -4.09 9.58 -1.08
CA GLY A 21 -4.90 8.59 -1.82
C GLY A 21 -4.90 7.18 -1.22
N GLY A 22 -4.90 7.06 0.12
CA GLY A 22 -4.85 5.79 0.84
C GLY A 22 -3.43 5.30 1.18
N ARG A 23 -2.41 6.07 0.81
CA ARG A 23 -1.07 5.98 1.40
C ARG A 23 -1.17 6.77 2.71
N GLY A 24 -0.99 6.11 3.86
CA GLY A 24 -1.22 6.72 5.18
C GLY A 24 -0.44 8.04 5.40
N PRO A 25 -0.74 8.78 6.47
CA PRO A 25 -0.33 10.16 6.65
C PRO A 25 1.17 10.36 6.41
N ASN A 26 1.51 11.22 5.43
CA ASN A 26 2.79 11.91 5.42
C ASN A 26 2.85 12.82 6.66
N THR A 27 3.34 12.30 7.78
CA THR A 27 3.53 13.05 9.02
C THR A 27 4.71 14.02 8.87
N VAL A 28 4.54 15.07 8.08
CA VAL A 28 5.38 16.27 8.17
C VAL A 28 4.90 17.05 9.40
N GLY A 29 5.46 16.73 10.57
CA GLY A 29 5.25 17.59 11.75
C GLY A 29 5.72 17.03 13.09
N ALA A 30 5.62 15.73 13.34
CA ALA A 30 6.04 15.12 14.61
C ALA A 30 7.05 13.99 14.37
N PRO A 31 8.16 13.91 15.14
CA PRO A 31 9.06 12.77 15.08
C PRO A 31 8.29 11.49 15.40
N LEU A 32 8.27 10.54 14.46
CA LEU A 32 7.69 9.22 14.72
C LEU A 32 8.51 8.52 15.82
N GLY A 33 7.82 7.92 16.79
CA GLY A 33 8.48 7.02 17.74
C GLY A 33 9.16 5.85 17.02
N GLN A 34 10.16 5.24 17.66
CA GLN A 34 10.97 4.17 17.05
C GLN A 34 10.14 3.01 16.48
N ALA A 35 9.05 2.61 17.17
CA ALA A 35 8.17 1.55 16.72
C ALA A 35 7.41 1.91 15.43
N LEU A 36 6.84 3.12 15.35
CA LEU A 36 6.14 3.59 14.15
C LEU A 36 7.09 3.81 12.98
N THR A 37 8.31 4.28 13.25
CA THR A 37 9.37 4.38 12.22
C THR A 37 9.67 3.01 11.61
N ARG A 38 9.76 1.95 12.41
CA ARG A 38 9.96 0.58 11.90
C ARG A 38 8.79 0.11 11.02
N VAL A 39 7.55 0.41 11.41
CA VAL A 39 6.35 0.08 10.59
C VAL A 39 6.39 0.83 9.26
N LEU A 40 6.72 2.13 9.27
CA LEU A 40 6.84 2.92 8.05
C LEU A 40 7.89 2.36 7.09
N LEU A 41 9.08 2.02 7.60
CA LEU A 41 10.14 1.42 6.79
C LEU A 41 9.72 0.07 6.19
N ALA A 42 9.13 -0.83 7.00
CA ALA A 42 8.62 -2.10 6.52
C ALA A 42 7.52 -1.92 5.44
N ASN A 43 6.66 -0.90 5.58
CA ASN A 43 5.65 -0.57 4.58
C ASN A 43 6.26 -0.03 3.29
N ILE A 44 7.31 0.79 3.37
CA ILE A 44 8.07 1.25 2.19
C ILE A 44 8.69 0.06 1.46
N GLU A 45 9.33 -0.86 2.19
CA GLU A 45 9.94 -2.06 1.65
C GLU A 45 8.89 -3.00 1.01
N LEU A 46 7.76 -3.22 1.68
CA LEU A 46 6.64 -4.00 1.15
C LEU A 46 6.12 -3.42 -0.16
N ASN A 47 5.94 -2.10 -0.22
CA ASN A 47 5.49 -1.42 -1.43
C ASN A 47 6.53 -1.53 -2.56
N ALA A 48 7.82 -1.49 -2.25
CA ALA A 48 8.88 -1.70 -3.23
C ALA A 48 8.89 -3.16 -3.75
N ALA A 49 8.70 -4.14 -2.87
CA ALA A 49 8.60 -5.55 -3.24
C ALA A 49 7.35 -5.83 -4.11
N ASN A 50 6.20 -5.24 -3.77
CA ASN A 50 4.99 -5.35 -4.58
C ASN A 50 5.22 -4.82 -6.01
N ARG A 51 5.82 -3.64 -6.18
CA ARG A 51 6.13 -3.11 -7.52
C ARG A 51 7.07 -4.02 -8.32
N LYS A 52 8.08 -4.60 -7.66
CA LYS A 52 8.97 -5.58 -8.30
C LYS A 52 8.22 -6.83 -8.75
N LEU A 53 7.27 -7.30 -7.94
CA LEU A 53 6.42 -8.43 -8.30
C LEU A 53 5.52 -8.11 -9.49
N ASP A 54 4.93 -6.91 -9.53
CA ASP A 54 4.07 -6.48 -10.64
C ASP A 54 4.88 -6.47 -11.97
N THR A 55 6.09 -5.88 -11.97
CA THR A 55 6.98 -5.90 -13.13
C THR A 55 7.35 -7.32 -13.56
N ALA A 56 7.71 -8.20 -12.62
CA ALA A 56 8.05 -9.59 -12.95
C ALA A 56 6.85 -10.36 -13.56
N VAL A 57 5.63 -10.07 -13.09
CA VAL A 57 4.41 -10.65 -13.66
C VAL A 57 4.16 -10.10 -15.07
N GLU A 58 4.34 -8.81 -15.30
CA GLU A 58 4.24 -8.20 -16.64
C GLU A 58 5.22 -8.85 -17.62
N GLU A 59 6.49 -9.02 -17.22
CA GLU A 59 7.52 -9.70 -18.02
C GLU A 59 7.13 -11.14 -18.35
N ALA A 60 6.64 -11.90 -17.36
CA ALA A 60 6.16 -13.26 -17.58
C ALA A 60 4.96 -13.30 -18.55
N ARG A 61 4.03 -12.35 -18.44
CA ARG A 61 2.90 -12.24 -19.36
C ARG A 61 3.36 -11.89 -20.78
N ALA A 62 4.35 -11.00 -20.92
CA ALA A 62 4.95 -10.63 -22.19
C ALA A 62 5.70 -11.81 -22.85
N SER A 63 6.29 -12.71 -22.05
CA SER A 63 6.91 -13.95 -22.55
C SER A 63 5.91 -15.07 -22.87
N GLY A 64 4.61 -14.82 -22.71
CA GLY A 64 3.53 -15.77 -23.03
C GLY A 64 3.10 -16.69 -21.89
N GLU A 65 3.63 -16.52 -20.68
CA GLU A 65 3.26 -17.38 -19.54
C GLU A 65 1.80 -17.21 -19.15
N SER A 66 1.09 -18.31 -18.94
CA SER A 66 -0.34 -18.25 -18.61
C SER A 66 -0.58 -17.79 -17.17
N TRP A 67 -1.75 -17.17 -16.92
CA TRP A 67 -2.20 -16.85 -15.56
C TRP A 67 -2.25 -18.07 -14.62
N SER A 68 -2.41 -19.27 -15.16
CA SER A 68 -2.37 -20.50 -14.35
C SER A 68 -0.96 -20.86 -13.91
N ALA A 69 0.06 -20.61 -14.73
CA ALA A 69 1.46 -20.85 -14.40
C ALA A 69 1.93 -19.82 -13.35
N ILE A 70 1.63 -18.54 -13.59
CA ILE A 70 1.93 -17.45 -12.66
C ILE A 70 1.22 -17.68 -11.30
N GLY A 71 -0.07 -18.02 -11.33
CA GLY A 71 -0.81 -18.33 -10.10
C GLY A 71 -0.19 -19.48 -9.31
N ARG A 72 0.26 -20.54 -9.98
CA ARG A 72 0.94 -21.68 -9.33
C ARG A 72 2.22 -21.25 -8.60
N VAL A 73 3.06 -20.41 -9.21
CA VAL A 73 4.28 -19.89 -8.58
C VAL A 73 3.96 -19.04 -7.35
N LEU A 74 2.90 -18.25 -7.42
CA LEU A 74 2.48 -17.36 -6.32
C LEU A 74 1.57 -18.03 -5.28
N GLY A 75 1.28 -19.33 -5.41
CA GLY A 75 0.38 -20.04 -4.50
C GLY A 75 -1.07 -19.56 -4.56
N MET A 76 -1.52 -19.04 -5.71
CA MET A 76 -2.88 -18.52 -5.92
C MET A 76 -3.58 -19.21 -7.10
N THR A 77 -4.91 -19.12 -7.14
CA THR A 77 -5.68 -19.62 -8.27
C THR A 77 -5.43 -18.76 -9.51
N ARG A 78 -5.65 -19.33 -10.71
CA ARG A 78 -5.61 -18.58 -11.98
C ARG A 78 -6.46 -17.31 -11.93
N GLN A 79 -7.69 -17.41 -11.38
CA GLN A 79 -8.62 -16.28 -11.29
C GLN A 79 -8.10 -15.21 -10.32
N GLY A 80 -7.50 -15.63 -9.19
CA GLY A 80 -6.85 -14.73 -8.24
C GLY A 80 -5.67 -13.98 -8.86
N ALA A 81 -4.83 -14.69 -9.63
CA ALA A 81 -3.72 -14.07 -10.35
C ALA A 81 -4.21 -13.04 -11.38
N ASN A 82 -5.15 -13.44 -12.24
CA ASN A 82 -5.72 -12.51 -13.21
C ASN A 82 -6.32 -11.28 -12.51
N LYS A 83 -7.19 -11.47 -11.50
CA LYS A 83 -7.82 -10.35 -10.78
C LYS A 83 -6.81 -9.40 -10.13
N ARG A 84 -5.66 -9.89 -9.66
CA ARG A 84 -4.65 -9.07 -8.98
C ARG A 84 -3.80 -8.26 -9.95
N PHE A 85 -3.46 -8.84 -11.10
CA PHE A 85 -2.43 -8.31 -12.00
C PHE A 85 -2.97 -7.88 -13.38
N SER A 86 -4.28 -7.97 -13.61
CA SER A 86 -4.98 -7.38 -14.76
C SER A 86 -5.54 -6.01 -14.40
#